data_AF-H8ZCB2-F1
#
_entry.id   AF-H8ZCB2-F1
#
_cell.length_a   1.000
_cell.length_b   1.000
_cell.length_c   1.000
_cell.angle_alpha   90.00
_cell.angle_beta   90.00
_cell.angle_gamma   90.00
#
_symmetry.space_group_name_H-M   'P 1'
#
loop_
_entity.id
_entity.type
_entity.pdbx_description
1 polymer ?
#
loop_
_entity_poly.entity_id
_entity_poly.type
_entity_poly.pdbx_seq_one_letter_code
_entity_poly.pdbx_strand_id
1 'polypeptide(L)'
;MKFIEKTEDKSKSISATEALGIVEKTRMDRRMEGNEAFQSILKYLRVCPSPRNTSWAERVRRTLVSGGMTDYEASLVINLSPERNTDAKALIPSLSRMDNYALDALLNTISEIPTN
;
A
#
# COMPACT_ATOMS: atom_id res chain seq x y z
N MET A 1 -15.85 -7.75 -31.04
CA MET A 1 -15.12 -7.22 -29.86
C MET A 1 -13.95 -8.16 -29.61
N LYS A 2 -12.71 -7.75 -29.92
CA LYS A 2 -11.53 -8.57 -29.61
C LYS A 2 -11.13 -8.28 -28.17
N PHE A 3 -11.23 -9.27 -27.30
CA PHE A 3 -10.60 -9.20 -25.99
C PHE A 3 -9.09 -9.21 -26.23
N ILE A 4 -8.45 -8.08 -25.99
CA ILE A 4 -7.00 -8.04 -25.87
C ILE A 4 -6.72 -8.79 -24.57
N GLU A 5 -6.19 -10.00 -24.67
CA GLU A 5 -5.56 -10.66 -23.52
C GLU A 5 -4.50 -9.70 -23.00
N LYS A 6 -4.80 -9.11 -21.83
CA LYS A 6 -3.85 -8.30 -21.10
C LYS A 6 -2.76 -9.29 -20.69
N THR A 7 -1.64 -9.28 -21.40
CA THR A 7 -0.37 -9.76 -20.86
C THR A 7 -0.33 -9.35 -19.40
N GLU A 8 -0.15 -10.29 -18.48
CA GLU A 8 0.04 -10.03 -17.06
C GLU A 8 1.28 -9.17 -16.90
N ASP A 9 1.11 -7.87 -17.16
CA ASP A 9 1.98 -6.84 -16.71
C ASP A 9 1.97 -7.04 -15.20
N LYS A 10 3.11 -7.42 -14.61
CA LYS A 10 3.27 -7.56 -13.17
C LYS A 10 3.16 -6.15 -12.56
N SER A 11 1.96 -5.60 -12.59
CA SER A 11 1.66 -4.26 -12.17
C SER A 11 1.86 -4.24 -10.67
N LYS A 12 2.92 -3.57 -10.23
CA LYS A 12 3.21 -3.36 -8.81
C LYS A 12 1.98 -2.74 -8.15
N SER A 13 1.40 -3.44 -7.18
CA SER A 13 0.37 -2.86 -6.31
C SER A 13 0.99 -1.75 -5.46
N ILE A 14 0.27 -0.64 -5.33
CA ILE A 14 0.68 0.51 -4.52
C ILE A 14 -0.33 0.74 -3.40
N SER A 15 0.17 1.16 -2.24
CA SER A 15 -0.65 1.63 -1.13
C SER A 15 -1.26 3.00 -1.42
N ALA A 16 -2.26 3.40 -0.64
CA ALA A 16 -2.86 4.73 -0.71
C ALA A 16 -1.84 5.83 -0.42
N THR A 17 -0.90 5.60 0.51
CA THR A 17 0.21 6.53 0.80
C THR A 17 1.14 6.70 -0.41
N GLU A 18 1.51 5.61 -1.08
CA GLU A 18 2.32 5.67 -2.31
C GLU A 18 1.55 6.35 -3.46
N ALA A 19 0.27 6.01 -3.63
CA ALA A 19 -0.61 6.62 -4.61
C ALA A 19 -0.77 8.13 -4.39
N LEU A 20 -0.92 8.58 -3.14
CA LEU A 20 -1.05 10.01 -2.81
C LEU A 20 0.16 10.80 -3.29
N GLY A 21 1.37 10.31 -3.06
CA GLY A 21 2.60 10.96 -3.53
C GLY A 21 2.68 11.05 -5.06
N ILE A 22 2.27 9.99 -5.76
CA ILE A 22 2.22 9.96 -7.23
C ILE A 22 1.17 10.95 -7.77
N VAL A 23 -0.02 10.97 -7.17
CA VAL A 23 -1.13 11.83 -7.60
C VAL A 23 -0.82 13.30 -7.30
N GLU A 24 -0.28 13.65 -6.13
CA GLU A 24 0.12 15.04 -5.83
C GLU A 24 1.20 15.54 -6.79
N LYS A 25 2.21 14.72 -7.08
CA LYS A 25 3.23 15.07 -8.08
C LYS A 25 2.62 15.28 -9.46
N THR A 26 1.75 14.36 -9.88
CA THR A 26 1.07 14.44 -11.19
C THR A 26 0.17 15.68 -11.29
N ARG A 27 -0.47 16.07 -10.19
CA ARG A 27 -1.29 17.28 -10.12
C ARG A 27 -0.45 18.51 -10.49
N MET A 28 0.71 18.65 -9.87
CA MET A 28 1.63 19.77 -10.09
C MET A 28 2.23 19.76 -11.49
N ASP A 29 2.71 18.60 -11.95
CA ASP A 29 3.42 18.47 -13.22
C ASP A 29 2.50 18.66 -14.44
N ARG A 30 1.24 18.20 -14.35
CA ARG A 30 0.29 18.14 -15.48
C ARG A 30 -0.87 19.13 -15.38
N ARG A 31 -0.91 19.99 -14.35
CA ARG A 31 -1.99 20.96 -14.11
C ARG A 31 -3.39 20.33 -14.15
N MET A 32 -3.57 19.26 -13.36
CA MET A 32 -4.80 18.45 -13.34
C MET A 32 -5.92 19.06 -12.48
N GLU A 33 -5.83 20.33 -12.08
CA GLU A 33 -6.80 21.01 -11.21
C GLU A 33 -8.23 20.98 -11.78
N GLY A 34 -8.38 21.04 -13.11
CA GLY A 34 -9.69 21.02 -13.79
C GLY A 34 -10.30 19.64 -14.02
N ASN A 35 -9.61 18.54 -13.66
CA ASN A 35 -10.11 17.19 -13.89
C ASN A 35 -10.85 16.66 -12.65
N GLU A 36 -12.18 16.57 -12.73
CA GLU A 36 -13.04 16.18 -11.59
C GLU A 36 -12.77 14.76 -11.06
N ALA A 37 -12.53 13.80 -11.96
CA ALA A 37 -12.21 12.43 -11.57
C ALA A 37 -10.87 12.39 -10.80
N PHE A 38 -9.89 13.15 -11.28
CA PHE A 38 -8.59 13.28 -10.63
C PHE A 38 -8.72 13.93 -9.23
N GLN A 39 -9.50 15.01 -9.11
CA GLN A 39 -9.73 15.67 -7.83
C GLN A 39 -10.48 14.75 -6.84
N SER A 40 -11.40 13.93 -7.33
CA SER A 40 -12.13 12.96 -6.50
C SER A 40 -11.18 11.89 -5.93
N ILE A 41 -10.26 11.36 -6.75
CA ILE A 41 -9.23 10.42 -6.30
C ILE A 41 -8.31 11.08 -5.27
N LEU A 42 -7.83 12.30 -5.54
CA LEU A 42 -6.95 13.01 -4.63
C LEU A 42 -7.64 13.29 -3.28
N LYS A 43 -8.91 13.69 -3.31
CA LYS A 43 -9.73 13.90 -2.11
C LYS A 43 -9.86 12.62 -1.29
N TYR A 44 -10.12 11.49 -1.95
CA TYR A 44 -10.16 10.18 -1.29
C TYR A 44 -8.82 9.83 -0.63
N LEU A 45 -7.71 9.97 -1.37
CA LEU A 45 -6.38 9.62 -0.85
C LEU A 45 -5.94 10.51 0.33
N ARG A 46 -6.36 11.77 0.37
CA ARG A 46 -6.07 12.68 1.50
C ARG A 46 -6.85 12.37 2.77
N VAL A 47 -7.99 11.68 2.68
CA VAL A 47 -8.78 11.26 3.87
C VAL A 47 -8.42 9.85 4.34
N CYS A 48 -7.68 9.09 3.54
CA CYS A 48 -7.14 7.82 3.99
C CYS A 48 -6.22 8.05 5.20
N PRO A 49 -6.44 7.36 6.32
CA PRO A 49 -5.66 7.56 7.53
C PRO A 49 -4.20 7.16 7.27
N SER A 50 -3.30 8.14 7.23
CA SER A 50 -1.87 7.87 7.26
C SER A 50 -1.10 9.07 7.79
N PRO A 51 -0.56 9.04 9.02
CA PRO A 51 0.42 10.01 9.48
C PRO A 51 1.80 9.79 8.81
N ARG A 52 1.86 9.01 7.74
CA ARG A 52 3.08 8.47 7.15
C ARG A 52 3.23 8.93 5.71
N ASN A 53 4.48 9.23 5.33
CA ASN A 53 4.85 9.71 4.01
C ASN A 53 5.24 8.56 3.06
N THR A 54 5.50 8.88 1.80
CA THR A 54 5.93 7.92 0.79
C THR A 54 7.23 7.20 1.15
N SER A 55 8.19 7.89 1.77
CA SER A 55 9.46 7.27 2.17
C SER A 55 9.28 6.22 3.27
N TRP A 56 8.40 6.48 4.25
CA TRP A 56 8.00 5.48 5.23
C TRP A 56 7.37 4.26 4.56
N ALA A 57 6.43 4.46 3.64
CA ALA A 57 5.76 3.36 2.94
C ALA A 57 6.75 2.49 2.15
N GLU A 58 7.76 3.11 1.52
CA GLU A 58 8.85 2.40 0.84
C GLU A 58 9.74 1.60 1.79
N ARG A 59 10.03 2.12 2.99
CA ARG A 59 10.79 1.40 4.03
C ARG A 59 9.99 0.18 4.52
N VAL A 60 8.72 0.38 4.87
CA VAL A 60 7.82 -0.71 5.31
C VAL A 60 7.68 -1.77 4.24
N ARG A 61 7.44 -1.39 2.98
CA ARG A 61 7.33 -2.33 1.86
C ARG A 61 8.57 -3.20 1.75
N ARG A 62 9.77 -2.62 1.82
CA ARG A 62 11.02 -3.38 1.76
C ARG A 62 11.11 -4.42 2.87
N THR A 63 10.74 -4.05 4.09
CA THR A 63 10.70 -4.98 5.24
C THR A 63 9.70 -6.12 4.99
N LEU A 64 8.48 -5.80 4.58
CA LEU A 64 7.42 -6.80 4.37
C LEU A 64 7.73 -7.76 3.22
N VAL A 65 8.22 -7.24 2.10
CA VAL A 65 8.60 -8.06 0.94
C VAL A 65 9.81 -8.94 1.26
N SER A 66 10.81 -8.41 1.98
CA SER A 66 11.94 -9.21 2.47
C SER A 66 11.51 -10.28 3.48
N GLY A 67 10.44 -10.01 4.24
CA GLY A 67 9.75 -10.96 5.11
C GLY A 67 8.87 -11.99 4.39
N GLY A 68 8.90 -12.02 3.06
CA GLY A 68 8.21 -13.01 2.25
C GLY A 68 6.78 -12.67 1.86
N MET A 69 6.34 -11.41 2.02
CA MET A 69 5.07 -10.93 1.45
C MET A 69 5.21 -10.57 -0.04
N THR A 70 4.12 -10.72 -0.78
CA THR A 70 4.01 -10.19 -2.13
C THR A 70 3.84 -8.65 -2.11
N ASP A 71 4.10 -7.98 -3.23
CA ASP A 71 3.83 -6.53 -3.36
C ASP A 71 2.36 -6.18 -3.07
N TYR A 72 1.45 -7.08 -3.42
CA TYR A 72 0.02 -6.94 -3.15
C TYR A 72 -0.26 -6.98 -1.64
N GLU A 73 0.22 -8.02 -0.95
CA GLU A 73 0.06 -8.18 0.50
C GLU A 73 0.68 -7.00 1.26
N ALA A 74 1.90 -6.59 0.88
CA ALA A 74 2.56 -5.44 1.49
C ALA A 74 1.75 -4.15 1.34
N SER A 75 1.13 -3.93 0.16
CA SER A 75 0.27 -2.76 -0.07
C SER A 75 -0.95 -2.76 0.85
N LEU A 76 -1.57 -3.93 1.04
CA LEU A 76 -2.72 -4.08 1.92
C LEU A 76 -2.34 -3.89 3.38
N VAL A 77 -1.22 -4.45 3.84
CA VAL A 77 -0.73 -4.23 5.21
C VAL A 77 -0.47 -2.75 5.48
N ILE A 78 0.15 -2.03 4.54
CA ILE A 78 0.37 -0.58 4.66
C ILE A 78 -0.97 0.18 4.78
N ASN A 79 -1.97 -0.17 3.97
CA ASN A 79 -3.27 0.49 3.95
C ASN A 79 -4.12 0.20 5.19
N LEU A 80 -4.15 -1.06 5.61
CA LEU A 80 -5.05 -1.55 6.65
C LEU A 80 -4.42 -1.48 8.05
N SER A 81 -3.09 -1.39 8.13
CA SER A 81 -2.31 -1.27 9.36
C SER A 81 -2.75 -2.27 10.46
N PRO A 82 -2.84 -3.58 10.18
CA PRO A 82 -3.17 -4.56 11.21
C PRO A 82 -2.09 -4.59 12.30
N GLU A 83 -2.50 -4.72 13.56
CA GLU A 83 -1.56 -4.73 14.70
C GLU A 83 -1.18 -6.16 15.13
N ARG A 84 -2.00 -7.16 14.76
CA ARG A 84 -1.82 -8.56 15.16
C ARG A 84 -2.03 -9.50 13.99
N ASN A 85 -1.44 -10.70 14.08
CA ASN A 85 -1.59 -11.75 13.08
C ASN A 85 -3.06 -12.13 12.84
N THR A 86 -3.91 -12.11 13.86
CA THR A 86 -5.34 -12.44 13.76
C THR A 86 -6.06 -11.45 12.85
N ASP A 87 -5.78 -10.17 13.02
CA ASP A 87 -6.41 -9.08 12.26
C ASP A 87 -5.86 -9.07 10.84
N ALA A 88 -4.54 -9.24 10.70
CA ALA A 88 -3.88 -9.31 9.41
C ALA A 88 -4.42 -10.46 8.55
N LYS A 89 -4.61 -11.66 9.11
CA LYS A 89 -5.15 -12.81 8.38
C LYS A 89 -6.64 -12.69 8.10
N ALA A 90 -7.40 -12.06 8.99
CA ALA A 90 -8.82 -11.78 8.75
C ALA A 90 -9.03 -10.77 7.61
N LEU A 91 -8.20 -9.73 7.55
CA LEU A 91 -8.27 -8.67 6.54
C LEU A 91 -7.60 -9.06 5.21
N ILE A 92 -6.55 -9.89 5.28
CA ILE A 92 -5.72 -10.29 4.14
C ILE A 92 -5.57 -11.83 4.17
N PRO A 93 -6.57 -12.58 3.70
CA PRO A 93 -6.61 -14.04 3.84
C PRO A 93 -5.42 -14.78 3.23
N SER A 94 -4.74 -14.20 2.22
CA SER A 94 -3.54 -14.79 1.62
C SER A 94 -2.35 -14.90 2.60
N LEU A 95 -2.35 -14.11 3.68
CA LEU A 95 -1.36 -14.20 4.76
C LEU A 95 -1.52 -15.46 5.63
N SER A 96 -2.59 -16.25 5.44
CA SER A 96 -2.78 -17.51 6.19
C SER A 96 -1.63 -18.50 6.03
N ARG A 97 -0.87 -18.39 4.92
CA ARG A 97 0.34 -19.18 4.65
C ARG A 97 1.52 -18.85 5.58
N MET A 98 1.51 -17.69 6.23
CA MET A 98 2.60 -17.25 7.11
C MET A 98 2.39 -17.79 8.52
N ASP A 99 3.48 -18.14 9.20
CA ASP A 99 3.44 -18.49 10.61
C ASP A 99 3.00 -17.28 11.47
N ASN A 100 2.24 -17.54 12.55
CA ASN A 100 1.68 -16.48 13.39
C ASN A 100 2.78 -15.66 14.09
N TYR A 101 3.80 -16.32 14.61
CA TYR A 101 4.90 -15.66 15.31
C TYR A 101 5.74 -14.83 14.34
N ALA A 102 6.04 -15.37 13.17
CA ALA A 102 6.75 -14.62 12.12
C ALA A 102 5.95 -13.39 11.64
N LEU A 103 4.63 -13.52 11.49
CA LEU A 103 3.78 -12.41 11.08
C LEU A 103 3.72 -11.32 12.17
N ASP A 104 3.51 -11.69 13.43
CA ASP A 104 3.54 -10.71 14.54
C ASP A 104 4.91 -10.01 14.63
N ALA A 105 6.01 -10.73 14.46
CA ALA A 105 7.35 -10.14 14.45
C ALA A 105 7.52 -9.10 13.33
N LEU A 106 7.00 -9.38 12.12
CA LEU A 106 7.00 -8.41 11.02
C LEU A 106 6.13 -7.19 11.32
N LEU A 107 4.91 -7.39 11.86
CA LEU A 107 4.00 -6.31 12.21
C LEU A 107 4.59 -5.39 13.30
N ASN A 108 5.26 -5.97 14.31
CA ASN A 108 6.00 -5.21 15.32
C ASN A 108 7.19 -4.46 14.70
N THR A 109 7.94 -5.10 13.79
CA THR A 109 9.08 -4.45 13.13
C THR A 109 8.64 -3.21 12.35
N ILE A 110 7.51 -3.28 11.64
CA ILE A 110 7.03 -2.13 10.84
C ILE A 110 6.41 -1.02 11.69
N SER A 111 5.90 -1.33 12.89
CA SER A 111 5.34 -0.33 13.81
C SER A 111 6.44 0.53 14.45
N GLU A 112 7.66 0.01 14.54
CA GLU A 112 8.85 0.71 15.03
C GLU A 112 9.51 1.60 13.97
N ILE A 113 9.13 1.51 12.68
CA ILE A 113 9.73 2.32 11.60
C ILE A 113 9.29 3.79 11.76
N PRO A 114 10.23 4.75 11.93
CA PRO A 114 9.91 6.17 12.09
C PRO A 114 9.17 6.74 10.87
N THR A 115 8.14 7.56 11.10
CA THR A 115 7.29 8.14 10.06
C THR A 115 7.88 9.39 9.40
N ASN A 116 8.98 9.89 9.94
CA ASN A 116 9.71 11.10 9.60
C ASN A 116 10.95 10.84 8.72
#